data_AF-A0A736VQI2-F1
#
_entry.id   AF-A0A736VQI2-F1
#
_cell.length_a   1.000
_cell.length_b   1.000
_cell.length_c   1.000
_cell.angle_alpha   90.00
_cell.angle_beta   90.00
_cell.angle_gamma   90.00
#
_symmetry.space_group_name_H-M   'P 1'
#
loop_
_entity.id
_entity.type
_entity.pdbx_description
1 polymer ?
#
loop_
_entity_poly.entity_id
_entity_poly.type
_entity_poly.pdbx_seq_one_letter_code
_entity_poly.pdbx_strand_id
1 'polypeptide(L)'
;MLKLPNICIVSPLQALSLEAERLSDRYTGIANITILNATLDDVDSVIPVLRVNNPDLVISRGGMAWMLKQKIPQPVIEIKTSAYDIIDALRPYLGLNKNIGVIGFRSVIDGCMKIARMLNLQLTEFIIDEMVNPCIENARNDFVNYTQNNQIDLIIGDAICPIYFGTHSVEHFIPFHSGVESIELALYEAIQLYQALANEHIEQNQLNLLLDHTNKFILLIDNCGKVIHCNHKATELLQLSKHDLINKKIPSLTLNWEDLQNNIPLENELINTPYGEFVVNQFPIVENENLNRVVITLQTSSNLQNAEQKIRIKEAKKLGFHARYHFDDFITCNREMQDRLRLARIYAGTEATILLLGENGTGKEVLAQSIHNASS
;
A
#
# COMPACT_ATOMS: atom_id res chain seq x y z
N MET A 1 15.44 -2.07 11.62
CA MET A 1 15.44 -0.60 11.48
C MET A 1 14.93 -0.28 10.11
N LEU A 2 13.89 0.55 10.01
CA LEU A 2 13.44 1.09 8.72
C LEU A 2 14.58 1.91 8.09
N LYS A 3 14.68 1.89 6.76
CA LYS A 3 15.59 2.75 6.03
C LYS A 3 15.26 4.22 6.35
N LEU A 4 16.27 5.08 6.43
CA LEU A 4 16.04 6.51 6.61
C LEU A 4 15.34 7.08 5.36
N PRO A 5 14.30 7.91 5.52
CA PRO A 5 13.64 8.56 4.40
C PRO A 5 14.61 9.48 3.65
N ASN A 6 14.61 9.38 2.33
CA ASN A 6 15.28 10.31 1.44
C ASN A 6 14.32 11.44 1.08
N ILE A 7 14.53 12.63 1.63
CA ILE A 7 13.66 13.80 1.45
C ILE A 7 14.39 14.84 0.59
N CYS A 8 13.77 15.29 -0.49
CA CYS A 8 14.29 16.36 -1.33
C CYS A 8 13.50 17.65 -1.10
N ILE A 9 14.16 18.71 -0.63
CA ILE A 9 13.58 20.05 -0.51
C ILE A 9 13.89 20.82 -1.79
N VAL A 10 12.86 21.20 -2.55
CA VAL A 10 12.99 22.07 -3.73
C VAL A 10 12.56 23.47 -3.35
N SER A 11 13.52 24.39 -3.39
CA SER A 11 13.37 25.73 -2.84
C SER A 11 13.23 26.78 -3.94
N PRO A 12 12.11 27.54 -3.98
CA PRO A 12 11.89 28.64 -4.92
C PRO A 12 12.73 29.89 -4.61
N LEU A 13 13.28 30.00 -3.40
CA LEU A 13 13.93 31.19 -2.88
C LEU A 13 15.17 30.82 -2.07
N GLN A 14 16.28 31.53 -2.28
CA GLN A 14 17.54 31.24 -1.58
C GLN A 14 17.42 31.30 -0.05
N ALA A 15 16.54 32.15 0.49
CA ALA A 15 16.28 32.24 1.93
C ALA A 15 15.75 30.93 2.52
N LEU A 16 14.83 30.26 1.81
CA LEU A 16 14.27 28.97 2.26
C LEU A 16 15.36 27.88 2.26
N SER A 17 16.26 27.91 1.27
CA SER A 17 17.35 26.95 1.16
C SER A 17 18.34 27.08 2.32
N LEU A 18 18.69 28.30 2.69
CA LEU A 18 19.60 28.57 3.80
C LEU A 18 19.01 28.08 5.15
N GLU A 19 17.72 28.33 5.39
CA GLU A 19 17.07 27.84 6.60
C GLU A 19 16.91 26.31 6.59
N ALA A 20 16.63 25.71 5.42
CA ALA A 20 16.60 24.26 5.27
C ALA A 20 17.98 23.61 5.52
N GLU A 21 19.07 24.23 5.07
CA GLU A 21 20.44 23.77 5.32
C GLU A 21 20.75 23.77 6.82
N ARG A 22 20.46 24.87 7.53
CA ARG A 22 20.63 24.96 8.99
C ARG A 22 19.83 23.91 9.75
N LEU A 23 18.62 23.62 9.28
CA LEU A 23 17.76 22.64 9.91
C LEU A 23 18.20 21.20 9.61
N SER A 24 18.83 20.96 8.46
CA SER A 24 19.23 19.61 8.02
C SER A 24 20.14 18.89 9.01
N ASP A 25 21.05 19.62 9.68
CA ASP A 25 21.95 19.06 10.70
C ASP A 25 21.18 18.41 11.86
N ARG A 26 20.03 18.98 12.25
CA ARG A 26 19.17 18.47 13.34
C ARG A 26 18.50 17.13 12.98
N TYR A 27 18.42 16.80 11.68
CA TYR A 27 17.80 15.59 11.17
C TYR A 27 18.80 14.49 10.79
N THR A 28 20.09 14.68 11.11
CA THR A 28 21.14 13.68 10.91
C THR A 28 20.78 12.38 11.64
N GLY A 29 20.68 11.27 10.91
CA GLY A 29 20.27 9.97 11.47
C GLY A 29 18.75 9.77 11.61
N ILE A 30 17.94 10.78 11.23
CA ILE A 30 16.47 10.71 11.17
C ILE A 30 16.00 10.69 9.71
N ALA A 31 16.59 11.52 8.84
CA ALA A 31 16.28 11.59 7.41
C ALA A 31 17.51 12.00 6.60
N ASN A 32 17.59 11.56 5.34
CA ASN A 32 18.58 12.04 4.38
C ASN A 32 17.96 13.20 3.60
N ILE A 33 18.41 14.42 3.88
CA ILE A 33 17.86 15.63 3.28
C ILE A 33 18.77 16.12 2.15
N THR A 34 18.20 16.31 0.96
CA THR A 34 18.86 16.96 -0.19
C THR A 34 18.13 18.25 -0.51
N ILE A 35 18.86 19.32 -0.80
CA ILE A 35 18.29 20.65 -1.08
C ILE A 35 18.62 21.04 -2.52
N LEU A 36 17.59 21.41 -3.29
CA LEU A 36 17.71 21.88 -4.67
C LEU A 36 17.12 23.28 -4.78
N ASN A 37 17.84 24.16 -5.49
CA ASN A 37 17.38 25.51 -5.77
C ASN A 37 16.84 25.56 -7.20
N ALA A 38 15.63 26.09 -7.36
CA ALA A 38 15.05 26.34 -8.67
C ALA A 38 14.06 27.48 -8.56
N THR A 39 13.81 28.22 -9.64
CA THR A 39 12.72 29.19 -9.69
C THR A 39 11.46 28.53 -10.24
N LEU A 40 10.31 29.21 -10.16
CA LEU A 40 9.08 28.68 -10.77
C LEU A 40 9.21 28.52 -12.29
N ASP A 41 9.95 29.42 -12.95
CA ASP A 41 10.19 29.35 -14.40
C ASP A 41 11.09 28.17 -14.81
N ASP A 42 11.86 27.63 -13.86
CA ASP A 42 12.82 26.56 -14.11
C ASP A 42 12.47 25.24 -13.38
N VAL A 43 11.18 25.05 -13.05
CA VAL A 43 10.73 23.79 -12.40
C VAL A 43 11.07 22.56 -13.24
N ASP A 44 11.06 22.70 -14.57
CA ASP A 44 11.34 21.59 -15.48
C ASP A 44 12.81 21.13 -15.44
N SER A 45 13.76 21.97 -15.01
CA SER A 45 15.17 21.55 -14.85
C SER A 45 15.39 20.62 -13.66
N VAL A 46 14.52 20.69 -12.66
CA VAL A 46 14.61 19.89 -11.43
C VAL A 46 14.06 18.48 -11.62
N ILE A 47 13.10 18.31 -12.53
CA ILE A 47 12.41 17.03 -12.75
C ILE A 47 13.38 15.89 -13.13
N PRO A 48 14.34 16.08 -14.06
CA PRO A 48 15.35 15.05 -14.35
C PRO A 48 16.17 14.66 -13.12
N VAL A 49 16.56 15.63 -12.29
CA VAL A 49 17.34 15.38 -11.06
C VAL A 49 16.52 14.58 -10.05
N LEU A 50 15.23 14.93 -9.87
CA LEU A 50 14.31 14.19 -9.00
C LEU A 50 14.06 12.76 -9.49
N ARG A 51 14.01 12.54 -10.81
CA ARG A 51 13.85 11.19 -11.39
C ARG A 51 15.09 10.32 -11.17
N VAL A 52 16.29 10.89 -11.25
CA VAL A 52 17.55 10.17 -11.05
C VAL A 52 17.77 9.86 -9.57
N ASN A 53 17.60 10.87 -8.70
CA ASN A 53 17.79 10.70 -7.26
C ASN A 53 16.67 9.88 -6.61
N ASN A 54 15.47 9.90 -7.22
CA ASN A 54 14.27 9.20 -6.79
C ASN A 54 14.03 9.28 -5.26
N PRO A 55 13.82 10.50 -4.73
CA PRO A 55 13.56 10.68 -3.31
C PRO A 55 12.25 10.00 -2.89
N ASP A 56 12.14 9.62 -1.63
CA ASP A 56 10.91 9.04 -1.08
C ASP A 56 9.81 10.11 -0.99
N LEU A 57 10.18 11.35 -0.63
CA LEU A 57 9.30 12.51 -0.55
C LEU A 57 9.97 13.79 -1.06
N VAL A 58 9.14 14.72 -1.53
CA VAL A 58 9.58 16.06 -1.93
C VAL A 58 8.89 17.11 -1.06
N ILE A 59 9.62 18.14 -0.64
CA ILE A 59 9.08 19.28 0.10
C ILE A 59 9.31 20.55 -0.72
N SER A 60 8.32 21.42 -0.83
CA SER A 60 8.47 22.72 -1.50
C SER A 60 7.46 23.75 -0.98
N ARG A 61 7.46 24.96 -1.53
CA ARG A 61 6.64 26.10 -1.08
C ARG A 61 5.71 26.62 -2.17
N GLY A 62 4.44 26.84 -1.82
CA GLY A 62 3.45 27.54 -2.63
C GLY A 62 3.36 27.01 -4.07
N GLY A 63 3.48 27.92 -5.05
CA GLY A 63 3.35 27.56 -6.47
C GLY A 63 4.30 26.48 -6.97
N MET A 64 5.53 26.43 -6.45
CA MET A 64 6.46 25.37 -6.82
C MET A 64 5.99 23.99 -6.32
N ALA A 65 5.49 23.92 -5.08
CA ALA A 65 4.92 22.69 -4.54
C ALA A 65 3.70 22.24 -5.36
N TRP A 66 2.84 23.19 -5.75
CA TRP A 66 1.69 22.91 -6.61
C TRP A 66 2.13 22.34 -7.97
N MET A 67 3.12 22.95 -8.63
CA MET A 67 3.62 22.48 -9.93
C MET A 67 4.25 21.09 -9.83
N LEU A 68 5.03 20.83 -8.77
CA LEU A 68 5.65 19.53 -8.56
C LEU A 68 4.61 18.42 -8.35
N LYS A 69 3.54 18.67 -7.57
CA LYS A 69 2.43 17.70 -7.37
C LYS A 69 1.83 17.17 -8.69
N GLN A 70 1.88 17.96 -9.76
CA GLN A 70 1.32 17.59 -11.07
C GLN A 70 2.35 16.91 -11.99
N LYS A 71 3.65 17.13 -11.76
CA LYS A 71 4.70 16.72 -12.70
C LYS A 71 5.52 15.50 -12.23
N ILE A 72 5.48 15.17 -10.94
CA ILE A 72 6.22 14.05 -10.36
C ILE A 72 5.31 13.03 -9.66
N PRO A 73 5.63 11.73 -9.72
CA PRO A 73 4.83 10.68 -9.06
C PRO A 73 5.08 10.59 -7.55
N GLN A 74 6.21 11.13 -7.05
CA GLN A 74 6.53 11.11 -5.64
C GLN A 74 5.59 12.05 -4.84
N PRO A 75 5.27 11.71 -3.58
CA PRO A 75 4.47 12.60 -2.72
C PRO A 75 5.18 13.93 -2.48
N VAL A 76 4.45 15.04 -2.65
CA VAL A 76 4.95 16.39 -2.43
C VAL A 76 4.24 17.06 -1.26
N ILE A 77 5.01 17.48 -0.27
CA ILE A 77 4.54 18.22 0.89
C ILE A 77 4.80 19.70 0.69
N GLU A 78 3.77 20.48 0.98
CA GLU A 78 3.80 21.92 0.82
C GLU A 78 4.05 22.57 2.17
N ILE A 79 5.11 23.36 2.25
CA ILE A 79 5.37 24.25 3.38
C ILE A 79 4.28 25.33 3.33
N LYS A 80 3.32 25.33 4.24
CA LYS A 80 2.22 26.31 4.27
C LYS A 80 2.64 27.63 4.89
N THR A 81 2.11 28.74 4.38
CA THR A 81 2.37 30.07 4.97
C THR A 81 1.76 30.16 6.36
N SER A 82 2.62 30.38 7.35
CA SER A 82 2.22 30.47 8.75
C SER A 82 1.76 31.88 9.11
N ALA A 83 1.05 32.01 10.23
CA ALA A 83 0.72 33.33 10.77
C ALA A 83 1.98 34.12 11.17
N TYR A 84 3.05 33.44 11.60
CA TYR A 84 4.32 34.07 11.93
C TYR A 84 5.01 34.63 10.68
N ASP A 85 4.99 33.88 9.57
CA ASP A 85 5.53 34.34 8.27
C ASP A 85 4.84 35.66 7.85
N ILE A 86 3.53 35.75 8.03
CA ILE A 86 2.72 36.93 7.71
C ILE A 86 3.04 38.10 8.66
N ILE A 87 3.13 37.83 9.96
CA ILE A 87 3.48 38.85 10.96
C ILE A 87 4.87 39.42 10.68
N ASP A 88 5.86 38.57 10.39
CA ASP A 88 7.23 39.03 10.11
C ASP A 88 7.31 39.85 8.83
N ALA A 89 6.49 39.53 7.82
CA ALA A 89 6.38 40.34 6.61
C ALA A 89 5.71 41.71 6.85
N LEU A 90 4.71 41.78 7.75
CA LEU A 90 3.94 43.00 8.01
C LEU A 90 4.54 43.89 9.12
N ARG A 91 5.23 43.31 10.10
CA ARG A 91 5.78 44.00 11.29
C ARG A 91 6.63 45.23 10.96
N PRO A 92 7.52 45.22 9.94
CA PRO A 92 8.34 46.39 9.61
C PRO A 92 7.52 47.63 9.20
N TYR A 93 6.25 47.43 8.83
CA TYR A 93 5.36 48.49 8.33
C TYR A 93 4.38 49.01 9.37
N LEU A 94 4.46 48.53 10.61
CA LEU A 94 3.65 49.02 11.70
C LEU A 94 3.90 50.51 11.95
N GLY A 95 2.83 51.30 11.89
CA GLY A 95 2.88 52.75 12.08
C GLY A 95 3.39 53.54 10.86
N LEU A 96 3.73 52.87 9.75
CA LEU A 96 4.00 53.53 8.48
C LEU A 96 2.70 53.71 7.69
N ASN A 97 2.47 54.91 7.16
CA ASN A 97 1.32 55.17 6.29
C ASN A 97 1.66 54.74 4.86
N LYS A 98 1.59 53.43 4.61
CA LYS A 98 1.94 52.79 3.34
C LYS A 98 0.77 51.96 2.82
N ASN A 99 0.47 52.08 1.53
CA ASN A 99 -0.53 51.28 0.86
C ASN A 99 0.11 49.95 0.45
N ILE A 100 -0.22 48.88 1.19
CA ILE A 100 0.38 47.57 1.00
C ILE A 100 -0.58 46.68 0.20
N GLY A 101 -0.15 46.24 -0.98
CA GLY A 101 -0.83 45.19 -1.74
C GLY A 101 -0.39 43.81 -1.25
N VAL A 102 -1.33 42.87 -1.11
CA VAL A 102 -1.02 41.47 -0.84
C VAL A 102 -1.56 40.59 -1.95
N ILE A 103 -0.69 39.77 -2.52
CA ILE A 103 -0.99 38.89 -3.65
C ILE A 103 -0.67 37.44 -3.28
N GLY A 104 -1.61 36.53 -3.51
CA GLY A 104 -1.40 35.11 -3.21
C GLY A 104 -2.69 34.32 -3.21
N PHE A 105 -2.59 33.07 -2.75
CA PHE A 105 -3.74 32.19 -2.67
C PHE A 105 -4.74 32.63 -1.60
N ARG A 106 -6.02 32.32 -1.83
CA ARG A 106 -7.14 32.65 -0.93
C ARG A 106 -6.82 32.37 0.55
N SER A 107 -6.27 31.19 0.85
CA SER A 107 -5.93 30.76 2.21
C SER A 107 -4.90 31.68 2.90
N VAL A 108 -3.93 32.19 2.15
CA VAL A 108 -2.89 33.10 2.65
C VAL A 108 -3.45 34.52 2.80
N ILE A 109 -4.22 34.99 1.81
CA ILE A 109 -4.83 36.32 1.82
C ILE A 109 -5.81 36.48 2.97
N ASP A 110 -6.70 35.51 3.19
CA ASP A 110 -7.65 35.56 4.31
C ASP A 110 -6.93 35.64 5.66
N GLY A 111 -5.78 34.97 5.80
CA GLY A 111 -4.89 35.07 6.97
C GLY A 111 -4.25 36.46 7.11
N CYS A 112 -3.73 37.01 6.01
CA CYS A 112 -3.14 38.35 5.96
C CYS A 112 -4.13 39.43 6.35
N MET A 113 -5.34 39.39 5.81
CA MET A 113 -6.39 40.38 6.12
C MET A 113 -6.81 40.33 7.58
N LYS A 114 -6.88 39.14 8.19
CA LYS A 114 -7.16 39.00 9.63
C LYS A 114 -6.07 39.64 10.48
N ILE A 115 -4.81 39.33 10.19
CA ILE A 115 -3.65 39.87 10.93
C ILE A 115 -3.56 41.38 10.74
N ALA A 116 -3.75 41.89 9.53
CA ALA A 116 -3.71 43.33 9.26
C ALA A 116 -4.79 44.12 10.01
N ARG A 117 -6.00 43.57 10.14
CA ARG A 117 -7.05 44.18 10.97
C ARG A 117 -6.64 44.26 12.44
N MET A 118 -5.93 43.25 12.96
CA MET A 118 -5.41 43.27 14.34
C MET A 118 -4.28 44.29 14.52
N LEU A 119 -3.50 44.52 13.46
CA LEU A 119 -2.36 45.44 13.44
C LEU A 119 -2.74 46.87 12.99
N ASN A 120 -4.02 47.14 12.73
CA ASN A 120 -4.51 48.41 12.17
C ASN A 120 -3.80 48.84 10.86
N LEU A 121 -3.47 47.87 10.01
CA LEU A 121 -2.89 48.11 8.69
C LEU A 121 -3.97 48.06 7.61
N GLN A 122 -3.88 48.95 6.62
CA GLN A 122 -4.72 48.92 5.43
C GLN A 122 -4.00 48.10 4.35
N LEU A 123 -4.60 46.98 3.98
CA LEU A 123 -4.12 46.12 2.90
C LEU A 123 -5.11 46.13 1.73
N THR A 124 -4.58 46.05 0.51
CA THR A 124 -5.34 45.76 -0.70
C THR A 124 -5.09 44.32 -1.10
N GLU A 125 -6.15 43.52 -1.25
CA GLU A 125 -6.04 42.11 -1.60
C GLU A 125 -6.15 41.84 -3.10
N PHE A 126 -5.31 40.93 -3.60
CA PHE A 126 -5.43 40.35 -4.93
C PHE A 126 -5.30 38.83 -4.82
N ILE A 127 -6.38 38.12 -5.17
CA ILE A 127 -6.55 36.71 -4.84
C ILE A 127 -6.33 35.85 -6.07
N ILE A 128 -5.52 34.81 -5.92
CA ILE A 128 -5.34 33.75 -6.90
C ILE A 128 -6.08 32.52 -6.37
N ASP A 129 -7.24 32.19 -6.95
CA ASP A 129 -8.01 31.01 -6.51
C ASP A 129 -7.32 29.70 -6.91
N GLU A 130 -6.82 29.63 -8.15
CA GLU A 130 -6.12 28.46 -8.69
C GLU A 130 -4.94 28.88 -9.58
N MET A 131 -3.89 28.04 -9.66
CA MET A 131 -2.77 28.22 -10.59
C MET A 131 -3.10 27.74 -12.01
N VAL A 132 -4.22 28.22 -12.55
CA VAL A 132 -4.67 27.90 -13.91
C VAL A 132 -5.19 29.17 -14.57
N ASN A 133 -5.00 29.30 -15.88
CA ASN A 133 -5.71 30.34 -16.63
C ASN A 133 -7.21 29.97 -16.74
N PRO A 134 -8.15 30.91 -16.50
CA PRO A 134 -7.95 32.36 -16.45
C PRO A 134 -7.78 32.96 -15.04
N CYS A 135 -7.71 32.16 -13.97
CA CYS A 135 -7.64 32.68 -12.59
C CYS A 135 -6.45 33.61 -12.36
N ILE A 136 -5.27 33.25 -12.87
CA ILE A 136 -4.06 34.08 -12.75
C ILE A 136 -4.21 35.38 -13.57
N GLU A 137 -4.77 35.31 -14.78
CA GLU A 137 -5.01 36.48 -15.62
C GLU A 137 -6.05 37.42 -15.01
N ASN A 138 -7.09 36.89 -14.39
CA ASN A 138 -8.11 37.69 -13.68
C ASN A 138 -7.47 38.46 -12.52
N ALA A 139 -6.70 37.78 -11.66
CA ALA A 139 -5.99 38.43 -10.56
C ALA A 139 -5.02 39.52 -11.07
N ARG A 140 -4.33 39.26 -12.19
CA ARG A 140 -3.46 40.23 -12.84
C ARG A 140 -4.23 41.43 -13.38
N ASN A 141 -5.39 41.21 -14.01
CA ASN A 141 -6.23 42.29 -14.51
C ASN A 141 -6.77 43.16 -13.37
N ASP A 142 -7.19 42.55 -12.27
CA ASP A 142 -7.63 43.27 -11.06
C ASP A 142 -6.50 44.13 -10.50
N PHE A 143 -5.29 43.57 -10.44
CA PHE A 143 -4.08 44.29 -10.03
C PHE A 143 -3.76 45.48 -10.93
N VAL A 144 -3.79 45.29 -12.25
CA VAL A 144 -3.51 46.37 -13.23
C VAL A 144 -4.60 47.44 -13.17
N ASN A 145 -5.87 47.06 -13.09
CA ASN A 145 -6.99 48.01 -13.01
C ASN A 145 -6.94 48.85 -11.72
N TYR A 146 -6.51 48.24 -10.61
CA TYR A 146 -6.36 48.95 -9.35
C TYR A 146 -5.18 49.93 -9.37
N THR A 147 -4.03 49.49 -9.87
CA THR A 147 -2.79 50.30 -9.92
C THR A 147 -2.83 51.45 -10.93
N GLN A 148 -3.78 51.46 -11.86
CA GLN A 148 -4.02 52.61 -12.74
C GLN A 148 -4.56 53.84 -12.01
N ASN A 149 -5.36 53.64 -10.94
CA ASN A 149 -6.07 54.72 -10.24
C ASN A 149 -5.59 54.91 -8.79
N ASN A 150 -4.82 53.96 -8.25
CA ASN A 150 -4.36 53.97 -6.87
C ASN A 150 -2.85 53.67 -6.81
N GLN A 151 -2.16 54.30 -5.85
CA GLN A 151 -0.75 54.06 -5.61
C GLN A 151 -0.56 52.93 -4.58
N ILE A 152 0.20 51.90 -4.95
CA ILE A 152 0.67 50.83 -4.06
C ILE A 152 2.15 51.06 -3.78
N ASP A 153 2.52 51.19 -2.51
CA ASP A 153 3.91 51.40 -2.11
C ASP A 153 4.73 50.09 -2.10
N LEU A 154 4.08 48.97 -1.78
CA LEU A 154 4.71 47.69 -1.51
C LEU A 154 3.78 46.54 -1.90
N ILE A 155 4.34 45.45 -2.44
CA ILE A 155 3.64 44.17 -2.56
C ILE A 155 4.27 43.13 -1.64
N ILE A 156 3.41 42.39 -0.94
CA ILE A 156 3.77 41.17 -0.19
C ILE A 156 3.10 39.98 -0.86
N GLY A 157 3.84 38.89 -1.09
CA GLY A 157 3.23 37.71 -1.72
C GLY A 157 4.15 36.50 -1.84
N ASP A 158 3.65 35.46 -2.50
CA ASP A 158 4.44 34.26 -2.81
C ASP A 158 5.44 34.51 -3.95
N ALA A 159 6.41 33.61 -4.12
CA ALA A 159 7.44 33.69 -5.16
C ALA A 159 6.89 33.74 -6.61
N ILE A 160 5.60 33.47 -6.80
CA ILE A 160 4.92 33.60 -8.10
C ILE A 160 4.65 35.06 -8.49
N CYS A 161 4.56 35.97 -7.52
CA CYS A 161 4.13 37.34 -7.77
C CYS A 161 5.04 38.11 -8.75
N PRO A 162 6.39 38.06 -8.65
CA PRO A 162 7.25 38.74 -9.60
C PRO A 162 7.07 38.28 -11.05
N ILE A 163 6.73 37.00 -11.25
CA ILE A 163 6.61 36.37 -12.57
C ILE A 163 5.36 36.86 -13.30
N TYR A 164 4.22 36.90 -12.61
CA TYR A 164 2.93 37.19 -13.25
C TYR A 164 2.49 38.65 -13.16
N PHE A 165 2.95 39.38 -12.14
CA PHE A 165 2.52 40.76 -11.89
C PHE A 165 3.60 41.79 -12.29
N GLY A 166 4.83 41.33 -12.54
CA GLY A 166 5.94 42.13 -13.03
C GLY A 166 6.54 43.08 -11.98
N THR A 167 7.76 43.53 -12.22
CA THR A 167 8.50 44.48 -11.37
C THR A 167 8.25 45.96 -11.73
N HIS A 168 7.44 46.23 -12.74
CA HIS A 168 7.41 47.55 -13.41
C HIS A 168 6.49 48.59 -12.73
N SER A 169 5.68 48.20 -11.75
CA SER A 169 4.70 49.08 -11.09
C SER A 169 4.91 49.25 -9.58
N VAL A 170 5.87 48.54 -8.96
CA VAL A 170 6.07 48.57 -7.51
C VAL A 170 7.56 48.63 -7.17
N GLU A 171 7.94 49.61 -6.35
CA GLU A 171 9.34 49.84 -5.98
C GLU A 171 9.94 48.68 -5.14
N HIS A 172 9.10 47.91 -4.43
CA HIS A 172 9.55 46.83 -3.54
C HIS A 172 8.56 45.64 -3.54
N PHE A 173 9.06 44.44 -3.86
CA PHE A 173 8.36 43.17 -3.65
C PHE A 173 8.98 42.42 -2.47
N ILE A 174 8.15 41.95 -1.54
CA ILE A 174 8.58 41.20 -0.37
C ILE A 174 7.95 39.80 -0.41
N PRO A 175 8.77 38.75 -0.59
CA PRO A 175 8.26 37.40 -0.52
C PRO A 175 7.89 37.04 0.93
N PHE A 176 6.89 36.18 1.11
CA PHE A 176 6.71 35.50 2.38
C PHE A 176 7.92 34.60 2.65
N HIS A 177 8.76 35.00 3.59
CA HIS A 177 9.83 34.17 4.10
C HIS A 177 9.23 33.07 4.99
N SER A 178 9.56 31.81 4.69
CA SER A 178 9.15 30.71 5.54
C SER A 178 10.06 30.68 6.78
N GLY A 179 9.46 30.82 7.96
CA GLY A 179 10.19 30.60 9.21
C GLY A 179 10.71 29.17 9.33
N VAL A 180 11.70 28.97 10.20
CA VAL A 180 12.29 27.65 10.49
C VAL A 180 11.21 26.67 10.95
N GLU A 181 10.23 27.17 11.71
CA GLU A 181 9.09 26.40 12.23
C GLU A 181 8.21 25.84 11.11
N SER A 182 8.00 26.60 10.04
CA SER A 182 7.21 26.16 8.87
C SER A 182 7.92 25.01 8.13
N ILE A 183 9.25 25.08 8.01
CA ILE A 183 10.06 24.01 7.40
C ILE A 183 10.09 22.78 8.31
N GLU A 184 10.25 22.98 9.61
CA GLU A 184 10.26 21.91 10.61
C GLU A 184 8.94 21.14 10.65
N LEU A 185 7.80 21.84 10.56
CA LEU A 185 6.49 21.21 10.45
C LEU A 185 6.37 20.36 9.18
N ALA A 186 6.81 20.88 8.03
CA ALA A 186 6.77 20.14 6.76
C ALA A 186 7.68 18.90 6.78
N LEU A 187 8.85 18.98 7.41
CA LEU A 187 9.73 17.82 7.62
C LEU A 187 9.09 16.78 8.53
N TYR A 188 8.44 17.21 9.61
CA TYR A 188 7.71 16.31 10.49
C TYR A 188 6.57 15.61 9.74
N GLU A 189 5.77 16.35 8.98
CA GLU A 189 4.72 15.78 8.11
C GLU A 189 5.31 14.78 7.11
N ALA A 190 6.47 15.06 6.53
CA ALA A 190 7.14 14.18 5.59
C ALA A 190 7.57 12.87 6.21
N ILE A 191 8.14 12.91 7.41
CA ILE A 191 8.57 11.72 8.12
C ILE A 191 7.37 10.88 8.55
N GLN A 192 6.28 11.51 9.01
CA GLN A 192 5.04 10.80 9.35
C GLN A 192 4.43 10.12 8.13
N LEU A 193 4.36 10.83 7.00
CA LEU A 193 3.84 10.27 5.75
C LEU A 193 4.72 9.11 5.25
N TYR A 194 6.05 9.25 5.33
CA TYR A 194 6.97 8.16 4.99
C TYR A 194 6.71 6.90 5.82
N GLN A 195 6.58 7.06 7.15
CA GLN A 195 6.35 5.94 8.05
C GLN A 195 5.01 5.25 7.76
N ALA A 196 3.96 6.03 7.47
CA ALA A 196 2.67 5.49 7.06
C ALA A 196 2.76 4.65 5.77
N LEU A 197 3.40 5.20 4.73
CA LEU A 197 3.58 4.51 3.44
C LEU A 197 4.46 3.26 3.58
N ALA A 198 5.51 3.32 4.39
CA ALA A 198 6.39 2.18 4.64
C ALA A 198 5.65 1.05 5.39
N ASN A 199 4.84 1.40 6.39
CA ASN A 199 4.04 0.43 7.14
C ASN A 199 2.96 -0.20 6.24
N GLU A 200 2.27 0.60 5.44
CA GLU A 200 1.29 0.09 4.47
C GLU A 200 1.95 -0.89 3.49
N HIS A 201 3.15 -0.57 2.98
CA HIS A 201 3.88 -1.47 2.09
C HIS A 201 4.27 -2.79 2.79
N ILE A 202 4.70 -2.72 4.05
CA ILE A 202 5.01 -3.92 4.85
C ILE A 202 3.75 -4.76 5.05
N GLU A 203 2.62 -4.15 5.41
CA GLU A 203 1.33 -4.84 5.62
C GLU A 203 0.84 -5.50 4.33
N GLN A 204 0.90 -4.80 3.19
CA GLN A 204 0.54 -5.36 1.88
C GLN A 204 1.43 -6.54 1.50
N ASN A 205 2.74 -6.45 1.75
CA ASN A 205 3.66 -7.57 1.50
C ASN A 205 3.36 -8.76 2.42
N GLN A 206 3.04 -8.51 3.70
CA GLN A 206 2.65 -9.57 4.64
C GLN A 206 1.37 -10.27 4.19
N LEU A 207 0.34 -9.52 3.79
CA LEU A 207 -0.91 -10.08 3.26
C LEU A 207 -0.65 -10.92 2.00
N ASN A 208 0.14 -10.42 1.05
CA ASN A 208 0.48 -11.18 -0.15
C ASN A 208 1.23 -12.48 0.19
N LEU A 209 2.20 -12.45 1.10
CA LEU A 209 2.92 -13.65 1.54
C LEU A 209 1.98 -14.67 2.21
N LEU A 210 1.07 -14.21 3.08
CA LEU A 210 0.07 -15.08 3.71
C LEU A 210 -0.82 -15.76 2.66
N LEU A 211 -1.28 -15.02 1.66
CA LEU A 211 -2.11 -15.55 0.57
C LEU A 211 -1.33 -16.55 -0.31
N ASP A 212 -0.05 -16.26 -0.60
CA ASP A 212 0.81 -17.10 -1.45
C ASP A 212 1.21 -18.42 -0.78
N HIS A 213 1.28 -18.46 0.55
CA HIS A 213 1.55 -19.69 1.31
C HIS A 213 0.32 -20.57 1.54
N THR A 214 -0.87 -20.14 1.10
CA THR A 214 -2.04 -21.01 1.15
C THR A 214 -1.98 -22.06 0.03
N ASN A 215 -2.41 -23.30 0.34
CA ASN A 215 -2.56 -24.35 -0.67
C ASN A 215 -3.85 -24.20 -1.50
N LYS A 216 -4.45 -23.00 -1.49
CA LYS A 216 -5.68 -22.66 -2.21
C LYS A 216 -5.34 -21.64 -3.29
N PHE A 217 -6.02 -21.76 -4.42
CA PHE A 217 -6.02 -20.72 -5.44
C PHE A 217 -6.99 -19.63 -4.98
N ILE A 218 -6.54 -18.39 -4.82
CA ILE A 218 -7.36 -17.30 -4.30
C ILE A 218 -7.49 -16.23 -5.37
N LEU A 219 -8.72 -15.81 -5.62
CA LEU A 219 -9.11 -14.78 -6.58
C LEU A 219 -10.07 -13.81 -5.90
N LEU A 220 -9.85 -12.51 -6.09
CA LEU A 220 -10.80 -11.46 -5.73
C LEU A 220 -11.34 -10.85 -7.01
N ILE A 221 -12.66 -10.82 -7.17
CA ILE A 221 -13.32 -10.21 -8.34
C ILE A 221 -14.19 -9.02 -7.93
N ASP A 222 -14.37 -8.08 -8.87
CA ASP A 222 -15.33 -6.98 -8.75
C ASP A 222 -16.78 -7.47 -8.98
N ASN A 223 -17.75 -6.58 -8.75
CA ASN A 223 -19.18 -6.81 -9.00
C ASN A 223 -19.54 -7.05 -10.48
N CYS A 224 -18.58 -6.96 -11.39
CA CYS A 224 -18.72 -7.23 -12.83
C CYS A 224 -18.01 -8.52 -13.26
N GLY A 225 -17.37 -9.23 -12.34
CA GLY A 225 -16.65 -10.48 -12.58
C GLY A 225 -15.22 -10.32 -13.09
N LYS A 226 -14.62 -9.13 -12.98
CA LYS A 226 -13.21 -8.89 -13.34
C LYS A 226 -12.30 -9.12 -12.14
N VAL A 227 -11.14 -9.72 -12.36
CA VAL A 227 -10.17 -9.99 -11.30
C VAL A 227 -9.50 -8.70 -10.81
N ILE A 228 -9.62 -8.42 -9.52
CA ILE A 228 -8.93 -7.33 -8.81
C ILE A 228 -7.64 -7.83 -8.16
N HIS A 229 -7.63 -9.07 -7.64
CA HIS A 229 -6.46 -9.66 -6.98
C HIS A 229 -6.40 -11.16 -7.21
N CYS A 230 -5.18 -11.71 -7.26
CA CYS A 230 -4.92 -13.14 -7.30
C CYS A 230 -3.61 -13.46 -6.58
N ASN A 231 -3.57 -14.62 -5.90
CA ASN A 231 -2.33 -15.14 -5.32
C ASN A 231 -1.49 -15.89 -6.37
N HIS A 232 -0.23 -16.15 -6.04
CA HIS A 232 0.71 -16.82 -6.95
C HIS A 232 0.19 -18.18 -7.41
N LYS A 233 -0.41 -18.97 -6.51
CA LYS A 233 -1.02 -20.26 -6.86
C LYS A 233 -2.06 -20.12 -7.97
N ALA A 234 -2.94 -19.12 -7.91
CA ALA A 234 -3.95 -18.89 -8.94
C ALA A 234 -3.32 -18.57 -10.31
N THR A 235 -2.21 -17.84 -10.34
CA THR A 235 -1.47 -17.57 -11.58
C THR A 235 -0.79 -18.84 -12.15
N GLU A 236 -0.23 -19.70 -11.29
CA GLU A 236 0.33 -21.00 -11.70
C GLU A 236 -0.73 -21.90 -12.34
N LEU A 237 -1.93 -21.98 -11.72
CA LEU A 237 -3.02 -22.81 -12.23
C LEU A 237 -3.49 -22.38 -13.61
N LEU A 238 -3.71 -21.08 -13.77
CA LEU A 238 -4.27 -20.52 -15.00
C LEU A 238 -3.20 -20.36 -16.10
N GLN A 239 -1.92 -20.62 -15.80
CA GLN A 239 -0.78 -20.43 -16.70
C GLN A 239 -0.76 -19.03 -17.35
N LEU A 240 -1.23 -18.04 -16.59
CA LEU A 240 -1.32 -16.65 -17.03
C LEU A 240 -0.51 -15.76 -16.09
N SER A 241 0.08 -14.71 -16.63
CA SER A 241 0.75 -13.71 -15.82
C SER A 241 -0.27 -12.95 -14.96
N LYS A 242 0.17 -12.41 -13.81
CA LYS A 242 -0.67 -11.54 -12.97
C LYS A 242 -1.24 -10.37 -13.77
N HIS A 243 -0.44 -9.76 -14.65
CA HIS A 243 -0.87 -8.67 -15.52
C HIS A 243 -1.95 -9.09 -16.51
N ASP A 244 -1.92 -10.34 -16.98
CA ASP A 244 -2.92 -10.86 -17.90
C ASP A 244 -4.25 -11.22 -17.23
N LEU A 245 -4.24 -11.50 -15.93
CA LEU A 245 -5.43 -11.87 -15.17
C LEU A 245 -6.19 -10.66 -14.64
N ILE A 246 -5.46 -9.66 -14.16
CA ILE A 246 -6.04 -8.44 -13.59
C ILE A 246 -6.92 -7.73 -14.64
N ASN A 247 -8.10 -7.28 -14.21
CA ASN A 247 -9.14 -6.64 -15.03
C ASN A 247 -9.77 -7.51 -16.13
N LYS A 248 -9.46 -8.81 -16.21
CA LYS A 248 -10.12 -9.74 -17.13
C LYS A 248 -11.18 -10.58 -16.41
N LYS A 249 -12.17 -11.04 -17.18
CA LYS A 249 -13.16 -12.03 -16.72
C LYS A 249 -12.56 -13.43 -16.82
N ILE A 250 -12.82 -14.26 -15.83
CA ILE A 250 -12.39 -15.67 -15.85
C ILE A 250 -13.39 -16.46 -16.71
N PRO A 251 -13.00 -17.03 -17.87
CA PRO A 251 -13.95 -17.60 -18.81
C PRO A 251 -14.68 -18.87 -18.32
N SER A 252 -14.09 -19.57 -17.35
CA SER A 252 -14.47 -20.95 -16.98
C SER A 252 -15.11 -21.07 -15.59
N LEU A 253 -15.40 -19.96 -14.91
CA LEU A 253 -16.00 -19.98 -13.58
C LEU A 253 -17.44 -19.46 -13.66
N THR A 254 -18.41 -20.35 -13.44
CA THR A 254 -19.82 -19.99 -13.37
C THR A 254 -20.10 -19.32 -12.02
N LEU A 255 -20.62 -18.11 -12.05
CA LEU A 255 -20.98 -17.34 -10.85
C LEU A 255 -22.49 -17.18 -10.80
N ASN A 256 -23.12 -17.59 -9.68
CA ASN A 256 -24.53 -17.28 -9.45
C ASN A 256 -24.65 -15.88 -8.84
N TRP A 257 -24.81 -14.87 -9.70
CA TRP A 257 -24.89 -13.47 -9.27
C TRP A 257 -26.10 -13.18 -8.37
N GLU A 258 -27.19 -13.92 -8.50
CA GLU A 258 -28.40 -13.72 -7.69
C GLU A 258 -28.15 -14.09 -6.22
N ASP A 259 -27.52 -15.25 -5.97
CA ASP A 259 -27.15 -15.69 -4.62
C ASP A 259 -26.11 -14.74 -4.00
N LEU A 260 -25.11 -14.34 -4.77
CA LEU A 260 -24.05 -13.43 -4.32
C LEU A 260 -24.60 -12.04 -3.97
N GLN A 261 -25.57 -11.52 -4.73
CA GLN A 261 -26.25 -10.26 -4.42
C GLN A 261 -27.06 -10.34 -3.13
N ASN A 262 -27.66 -11.50 -2.84
CA ASN A 262 -28.38 -11.76 -1.60
C ASN A 262 -27.46 -12.13 -0.41
N ASN A 263 -26.14 -11.93 -0.54
CA ASN A 263 -25.12 -12.27 0.45
C ASN A 263 -25.10 -13.76 0.84
N ILE A 264 -25.45 -14.65 -0.08
CA ILE A 264 -25.46 -16.09 0.12
C ILE A 264 -24.11 -16.65 -0.38
N PRO A 265 -23.25 -17.19 0.51
CA PRO A 265 -22.00 -17.81 0.10
C PRO A 265 -22.25 -19.16 -0.56
N LEU A 266 -21.40 -19.51 -1.52
CA LEU A 266 -21.30 -20.85 -2.08
C LEU A 266 -20.12 -21.56 -1.41
N GLU A 267 -20.37 -22.72 -0.83
CA GLU A 267 -19.34 -23.51 -0.14
C GLU A 267 -19.27 -24.94 -0.66
N ASN A 268 -18.03 -25.42 -0.82
CA ASN A 268 -17.66 -26.79 -1.14
C ASN A 268 -18.30 -27.35 -2.44
N GLU A 269 -18.49 -26.50 -3.45
CA GLU A 269 -19.00 -26.96 -4.74
C GLU A 269 -17.89 -27.63 -5.55
N LEU A 270 -18.12 -28.86 -6.02
CA LEU A 270 -17.21 -29.55 -6.92
C LEU A 270 -17.47 -29.10 -8.36
N ILE A 271 -16.44 -28.53 -8.99
CA ILE A 271 -16.48 -28.17 -10.41
C ILE A 271 -15.40 -28.91 -11.19
N ASN A 272 -15.75 -29.31 -12.40
CA ASN A 272 -14.80 -29.81 -13.39
C ASN A 272 -14.42 -28.67 -14.32
N THR A 273 -13.15 -28.30 -14.32
CA THR A 273 -12.60 -27.29 -15.23
C THR A 273 -11.61 -27.95 -16.20
N PRO A 274 -11.23 -27.28 -17.31
CA PRO A 274 -10.14 -27.74 -18.16
C PRO A 274 -8.81 -27.96 -17.43
N TYR A 275 -8.66 -27.39 -16.24
CA TYR A 275 -7.44 -27.44 -15.43
C TYR A 275 -7.50 -28.51 -14.32
N GLY A 276 -8.60 -29.27 -14.20
CA GLY A 276 -8.79 -30.30 -13.19
C GLY A 276 -10.10 -30.18 -12.40
N GLU A 277 -10.28 -31.09 -11.44
CA GLU A 277 -11.39 -31.11 -10.49
C GLU A 277 -11.05 -30.26 -9.25
N PHE A 278 -11.90 -29.27 -8.97
CA PHE A 278 -11.70 -28.32 -7.88
C PHE A 278 -12.92 -28.25 -6.98
N VAL A 279 -12.66 -28.09 -5.68
CA VAL A 279 -13.63 -27.61 -4.71
C VAL A 279 -13.57 -26.08 -4.70
N VAL A 280 -14.70 -25.44 -4.95
CA VAL A 280 -14.86 -23.98 -5.04
C VAL A 280 -15.62 -23.47 -3.84
N ASN A 281 -15.17 -22.32 -3.32
CA ASN A 281 -15.98 -21.48 -2.45
C ASN A 281 -16.05 -20.07 -3.04
N GLN A 282 -17.21 -19.43 -2.91
CA GLN A 282 -17.45 -18.05 -3.30
C GLN A 282 -18.08 -17.30 -2.12
N PHE A 283 -17.38 -16.28 -1.62
CA PHE A 283 -17.81 -15.48 -0.49
C PHE A 283 -18.06 -14.03 -0.96
N PRO A 284 -19.32 -13.56 -0.95
CA PRO A 284 -19.63 -12.18 -1.29
C PRO A 284 -19.15 -11.21 -0.19
N ILE A 285 -18.69 -10.04 -0.61
CA ILE A 285 -18.37 -8.90 0.25
C ILE A 285 -19.41 -7.82 -0.07
N VAL A 286 -20.34 -7.62 0.86
CA VAL A 286 -21.45 -6.68 0.73
C VAL A 286 -21.20 -5.44 1.58
N GLU A 287 -21.40 -4.26 1.00
CA GLU A 287 -21.25 -2.97 1.68
C GLU A 287 -22.49 -2.12 1.36
N ASN A 288 -23.15 -1.57 2.38
CA ASN A 288 -24.40 -0.81 2.23
C ASN A 288 -25.45 -1.54 1.37
N GLU A 289 -25.69 -2.82 1.67
CA GLU A 289 -26.66 -3.69 0.98
C GLU A 289 -26.36 -3.97 -0.52
N ASN A 290 -25.21 -3.53 -1.02
CA ASN A 290 -24.78 -3.77 -2.39
C ASN A 290 -23.57 -4.72 -2.45
N LEU A 291 -23.61 -5.68 -3.37
CA LEU A 291 -22.46 -6.54 -3.66
C LEU A 291 -21.31 -5.68 -4.19
N ASN A 292 -20.24 -5.57 -3.40
CA ASN A 292 -19.03 -4.83 -3.77
C ASN A 292 -18.04 -5.76 -4.47
N ARG A 293 -17.72 -6.90 -3.85
CA ARG A 293 -16.70 -7.85 -4.33
C ARG A 293 -17.06 -9.30 -4.02
N VAL A 294 -16.34 -10.25 -4.61
CA VAL A 294 -16.46 -11.68 -4.29
C VAL A 294 -15.08 -12.29 -4.14
N VAL A 295 -14.85 -13.02 -3.05
CA VAL A 295 -13.66 -13.84 -2.84
C VAL A 295 -13.95 -15.25 -3.33
N ILE A 296 -13.12 -15.75 -4.23
CA ILE A 296 -13.23 -17.10 -4.78
C ILE A 296 -12.00 -17.88 -4.36
N THR A 297 -12.21 -19.05 -3.78
CA THR A 297 -11.14 -20.00 -3.48
C THR A 297 -11.34 -21.29 -4.23
N LEU A 298 -10.30 -21.81 -4.88
CA LEU A 298 -10.29 -23.14 -5.47
C LEU A 298 -9.28 -24.02 -4.71
N GLN A 299 -9.58 -25.30 -4.56
CA GLN A 299 -8.65 -26.29 -4.01
C GLN A 299 -8.82 -27.61 -4.75
N THR A 300 -7.73 -28.27 -5.13
CA THR A 300 -7.79 -29.60 -5.76
C THR A 300 -8.41 -30.63 -4.81
N SER A 301 -9.31 -31.48 -5.32
CA SER A 301 -9.97 -32.56 -4.56
C SER A 301 -8.97 -33.49 -3.85
N SER A 302 -7.79 -33.70 -4.44
CA SER A 302 -6.69 -34.53 -3.91
C SER A 302 -6.09 -34.00 -2.59
N ASN A 303 -6.10 -32.68 -2.37
CA ASN A 303 -5.50 -32.08 -1.16
C ASN A 303 -6.36 -32.29 0.09
N LEU A 304 -7.69 -32.37 -0.08
CA LEU A 304 -8.62 -32.70 1.00
C LEU A 304 -8.47 -34.16 1.42
N GLN A 305 -8.45 -35.08 0.46
CA GLN A 305 -8.26 -36.51 0.71
C GLN A 305 -6.90 -36.81 1.37
N ASN A 306 -5.82 -36.15 0.94
CA ASN A 306 -4.49 -36.32 1.52
C ASN A 306 -4.39 -35.76 2.96
N ALA A 307 -5.09 -34.67 3.27
CA ALA A 307 -5.13 -34.10 4.62
C ALA A 307 -5.95 -35.01 5.56
N GLU A 308 -7.12 -35.46 5.12
CA GLU A 308 -7.94 -36.43 5.86
C GLU A 308 -7.17 -37.73 6.11
N GLN A 309 -6.48 -38.27 5.11
CA GLN A 309 -5.68 -39.49 5.25
C GLN A 309 -4.52 -39.30 6.23
N LYS A 310 -3.81 -38.16 6.17
CA LYS A 310 -2.73 -37.84 7.13
C LYS A 310 -3.25 -37.63 8.56
N ILE A 311 -4.43 -37.04 8.72
CA ILE A 311 -5.11 -36.90 10.01
C ILE A 311 -5.52 -38.28 10.52
N ARG A 312 -6.16 -39.12 9.70
CA ARG A 312 -6.53 -40.50 10.04
C ARG A 312 -5.33 -41.33 10.49
N ILE A 313 -4.20 -41.22 9.78
CA ILE A 313 -2.95 -41.92 10.13
C ILE A 313 -2.38 -41.38 11.46
N LYS A 314 -2.42 -40.06 11.69
CA LYS A 314 -1.98 -39.44 12.95
C LYS A 314 -2.89 -39.75 14.12
N GLU A 315 -4.20 -39.81 13.90
CA GLU A 315 -5.21 -40.15 14.91
C GLU A 315 -5.17 -41.64 15.26
N ALA A 316 -5.01 -42.53 14.27
CA ALA A 316 -4.75 -43.95 14.50
C ALA A 316 -3.49 -44.17 15.35
N LYS A 317 -2.41 -43.42 15.09
CA LYS A 317 -1.19 -43.42 15.91
C LYS A 317 -1.39 -42.82 17.31
N LYS A 318 -2.25 -41.81 17.48
CA LYS A 318 -2.55 -41.20 18.79
C LYS A 318 -3.51 -42.02 19.65
N LEU A 319 -4.42 -42.79 19.03
CA LEU A 319 -5.40 -43.66 19.71
C LEU A 319 -4.79 -44.97 20.24
N GLY A 320 -3.47 -45.15 20.15
CA GLY A 320 -2.77 -46.31 20.68
C GLY A 320 -2.87 -47.58 19.83
N PHE A 321 -3.38 -47.49 18.60
CA PHE A 321 -3.33 -48.58 17.62
C PHE A 321 -1.94 -48.69 17.01
N HIS A 322 -0.95 -49.02 17.84
CA HIS A 322 0.35 -49.50 17.38
C HIS A 322 0.25 -51.02 17.27
N ALA A 323 0.65 -51.58 16.12
CA ALA A 323 0.94 -53.00 16.06
C ALA A 323 2.08 -53.29 17.04
N ARG A 324 1.77 -53.95 18.16
CA ARG A 324 2.71 -54.17 19.26
C ARG A 324 3.56 -55.41 19.03
N TYR A 325 2.98 -56.42 18.39
CA TYR A 325 3.60 -57.73 18.22
C TYR A 325 4.43 -57.81 16.94
N HIS A 326 5.57 -58.51 17.05
CA HIS A 326 6.45 -58.88 15.95
C HIS A 326 6.39 -60.39 15.73
N PHE A 327 6.88 -60.85 14.58
CA PHE A 327 6.90 -62.29 14.28
C PHE A 327 7.67 -63.11 15.33
N ASP A 328 8.62 -62.50 16.03
CA ASP A 328 9.41 -63.16 17.08
C ASP A 328 8.64 -63.31 18.41
N ASP A 329 7.53 -62.56 18.58
CA ASP A 329 6.62 -62.70 19.72
C ASP A 329 5.65 -63.89 19.55
N PHE A 330 5.61 -64.51 18.36
CA PHE A 330 4.75 -65.67 18.09
C PHE A 330 5.44 -66.97 18.56
N ILE A 331 5.11 -67.41 19.78
CA ILE A 331 5.69 -68.63 20.38
C ILE A 331 4.98 -69.87 19.85
N THR A 332 5.70 -70.71 19.09
CA THR A 332 5.20 -72.01 18.62
C THR A 332 6.31 -73.03 18.43
N CYS A 333 6.03 -74.28 18.80
CA CYS A 333 6.89 -75.44 18.52
C CYS A 333 6.34 -76.31 17.36
N ASN A 334 5.22 -75.92 16.76
CA ASN A 334 4.61 -76.66 15.64
C ASN A 334 5.32 -76.29 14.33
N ARG A 335 5.86 -77.31 13.65
CA ARG A 335 6.59 -77.16 12.39
C ARG A 335 5.75 -76.55 11.26
N GLU A 336 4.48 -76.96 11.13
CA GLU A 336 3.58 -76.42 10.10
C GLU A 336 3.32 -74.93 10.36
N MET A 337 3.15 -74.52 11.62
CA MET A 337 2.96 -73.11 11.96
C MET A 337 4.22 -72.29 11.67
N GLN A 338 5.42 -72.83 11.90
CA GLN A 338 6.67 -72.16 11.53
C GLN A 338 6.77 -71.91 10.02
N ASP A 339 6.32 -72.86 9.19
CA ASP A 339 6.26 -72.68 7.74
C ASP A 339 5.25 -71.60 7.35
N ARG A 340 4.09 -71.53 8.01
CA ARG A 340 3.10 -70.45 7.81
C ARG A 340 3.65 -69.07 8.22
N LEU A 341 4.38 -68.97 9.33
CA LEU A 341 5.05 -67.73 9.75
C LEU A 341 6.09 -67.27 8.72
N ARG A 342 6.87 -68.21 8.16
CA ARG A 342 7.84 -67.90 7.11
C ARG A 342 7.15 -67.38 5.85
N LEU A 343 6.04 -68.01 5.45
CA LEU A 343 5.24 -67.56 4.31
C LEU A 343 4.67 -66.16 4.55
N ALA A 344 4.12 -65.92 5.73
CA ALA A 344 3.61 -64.60 6.13
C ALA A 344 4.68 -63.51 6.10
N ARG A 345 5.93 -63.80 6.53
CA ARG A 345 7.06 -62.84 6.41
C ARG A 345 7.38 -62.47 4.97
N ILE A 346 7.30 -63.43 4.05
CA ILE A 346 7.56 -63.17 2.62
C ILE A 346 6.47 -62.27 2.03
N TYR A 347 5.19 -62.59 2.29
CA TYR A 347 4.07 -61.80 1.79
C TYR A 347 3.92 -60.43 2.46
N ALA A 348 4.40 -60.26 3.70
CA ALA A 348 4.43 -58.97 4.37
C ALA A 348 5.25 -57.92 3.59
N GLY A 349 6.26 -58.33 2.81
CA GLY A 349 7.03 -57.43 1.95
C GLY A 349 6.36 -57.10 0.61
N THR A 350 5.08 -57.44 0.41
CA THR A 350 4.38 -57.28 -0.87
C THR A 350 3.06 -56.52 -0.70
N GLU A 351 2.52 -55.96 -1.79
CA GLU A 351 1.21 -55.31 -1.81
C GLU A 351 0.02 -56.30 -1.94
N ALA A 352 0.26 -57.61 -1.85
CA ALA A 352 -0.80 -58.61 -2.01
C ALA A 352 -1.75 -58.66 -0.80
N THR A 353 -3.07 -58.77 -1.05
CA THR A 353 -4.06 -58.94 0.02
C THR A 353 -3.94 -60.31 0.70
N ILE A 354 -3.81 -60.32 2.03
CA ILE A 354 -3.64 -61.54 2.84
C ILE A 354 -4.94 -61.85 3.61
N LEU A 355 -5.40 -63.11 3.53
CA LEU A 355 -6.53 -63.62 4.33
C LEU A 355 -6.01 -64.55 5.44
N LEU A 356 -6.33 -64.23 6.70
CA LEU A 356 -5.97 -65.06 7.86
C LEU A 356 -7.19 -65.83 8.38
N LEU A 357 -7.10 -67.16 8.37
CA LEU A 357 -8.16 -68.07 8.83
C LEU A 357 -7.68 -68.91 10.01
N GLY A 358 -8.59 -69.32 10.89
CA GLY A 358 -8.29 -70.10 12.09
C GLY A 358 -9.35 -69.92 13.18
N GLU A 359 -9.30 -70.72 14.23
CA GLU A 359 -10.22 -70.61 15.37
C GLU A 359 -9.79 -69.47 16.33
N ASN A 360 -10.67 -69.06 17.23
CA ASN A 360 -10.31 -68.05 18.24
C ASN A 360 -9.20 -68.58 19.17
N GLY A 361 -8.24 -67.73 19.50
CA GLY A 361 -7.10 -68.09 20.36
C GLY A 361 -5.90 -68.68 19.61
N THR A 362 -5.95 -68.86 18.29
CA THR A 362 -4.83 -69.40 17.48
C THR A 362 -3.73 -68.38 17.14
N GLY A 363 -3.78 -67.18 17.74
CA GLY A 363 -2.77 -66.14 17.53
C GLY A 363 -2.93 -65.32 16.25
N LYS A 364 -4.09 -65.37 15.57
CA LYS A 364 -4.36 -64.58 14.34
C LYS A 364 -4.11 -63.08 14.49
N GLU A 365 -4.38 -62.52 15.67
CA GLU A 365 -4.13 -61.11 15.97
C GLU A 365 -2.64 -60.79 16.04
N VAL A 366 -1.85 -61.62 16.73
CA VAL A 366 -0.39 -61.51 16.81
C VAL A 366 0.21 -61.58 15.40
N LEU A 367 -0.29 -62.50 14.57
CA LEU A 367 0.16 -62.65 13.19
C LEU A 367 -0.21 -61.45 12.30
N ALA A 368 -1.43 -60.94 12.41
CA ALA A 368 -1.87 -59.75 11.65
C ALA A 368 -1.03 -58.50 12.00
N GLN A 369 -0.77 -58.27 13.28
CA GLN A 369 0.07 -57.16 13.73
C GLN A 369 1.53 -57.34 13.30
N SER A 370 2.05 -58.56 13.32
CA SER A 370 3.41 -58.88 12.87
C SER A 370 3.60 -58.61 11.37
N ILE A 371 2.62 -59.00 10.55
CA ILE A 371 2.61 -58.70 9.10
C ILE A 371 2.60 -57.19 8.89
N HIS A 372 1.72 -56.47 9.60
CA HIS A 372 1.61 -55.02 9.48
C HIS A 372 2.92 -54.29 9.87
N ASN A 373 3.59 -54.74 10.94
CA ASN A 373 4.89 -54.19 11.35
C ASN A 373 6.00 -54.46 10.33
N ALA A 374 5.96 -55.62 9.66
CA ALA A 374 6.97 -55.97 8.65
C ALA A 374 6.69 -55.35 7.27
N SER A 375 5.47 -54.87 7.01
CA SER A 375 5.06 -54.21 5.77
C SER A 375 5.13 -52.67 5.84
N SER A 376 5.43 -52.10 7.00
CA SER A 376 5.37 -50.65 7.28
C SER A 376 6.72 -49.95 7.14
#